data_AF-A0A7C3RK17-F1
#
_entry.id   AF-A0A7C3RK17-F1
#
_cell.length_a   1.000
_cell.length_b   1.000
_cell.length_c   1.000
_cell.angle_alpha   90.00
_cell.angle_beta   90.00
_cell.angle_gamma   90.00
#
_symmetry.space_group_name_H-M   'P 1'
#
loop_
_entity.id
_entity.type
_entity.pdbx_description
1 polymer ?
#
loop_
_entity_poly.entity_id
_entity_poly.type
_entity_poly.pdbx_seq_one_letter_code
_entity_poly.pdbx_strand_id
1 'polypeptide(L)'
;MEKLCEEGIRCARILYGTLGLIGFLVTNIWFVFAGAILMILGGISPKLNLFYHLYLLVRKRFTKTPPVFLLDPAPNKFACFLGGFFYLLGFFLYSLGFSTIAWIFTWIVIILSFLAGFTGICIGALIYGVLLKILKK
;
A
#
# COMPACT_ATOMS: atom_id res chain seq x y z
N MET A 1 -8.39 -20.22 4.58
CA MET A 1 -8.05 -19.10 3.69
C MET A 1 -8.47 -17.81 4.38
N GLU A 2 -7.50 -16.99 4.82
CA GLU A 2 -7.77 -15.69 5.43
C GLU A 2 -8.33 -14.77 4.34
N LYS A 3 -9.62 -14.38 4.43
CA LYS A 3 -10.23 -13.45 3.48
C LYS A 3 -10.14 -12.04 4.06
N LEU A 4 -10.00 -11.04 3.19
CA LEU A 4 -9.87 -9.65 3.58
C LEU A 4 -11.12 -8.83 3.22
N CYS A 5 -11.34 -7.78 4.01
CA CYS A 5 -12.38 -6.80 3.76
C CYS A 5 -11.91 -5.78 2.71
N GLU A 6 -12.67 -5.66 1.62
CA GLU A 6 -12.32 -4.79 0.49
C GLU A 6 -12.24 -3.32 0.90
N GLU A 7 -13.25 -2.83 1.63
CA GLU A 7 -13.32 -1.44 2.10
C GLU A 7 -12.11 -1.07 2.96
N GLY A 8 -11.66 -1.99 3.83
CA GLY A 8 -10.49 -1.77 4.68
C GLY A 8 -9.19 -1.68 3.89
N ILE A 9 -9.05 -2.47 2.83
CA ILE A 9 -7.89 -2.40 1.94
C ILE A 9 -7.88 -1.08 1.15
N ARG A 10 -9.04 -0.64 0.66
CA ARG A 10 -9.17 0.65 -0.04
C ARG A 10 -8.78 1.81 0.87
N CYS A 11 -9.26 1.82 2.11
CA CYS A 11 -8.84 2.79 3.12
C CYS A 11 -7.33 2.74 3.40
N ALA A 12 -6.75 1.54 3.57
CA ALA A 12 -5.32 1.40 3.81
C ALA A 12 -4.48 1.98 2.65
N ARG A 13 -4.87 1.73 1.40
CA ARG A 13 -4.20 2.29 0.20
C ARG A 13 -4.25 3.81 0.15
N ILE A 14 -5.41 4.40 0.45
CA ILE A 14 -5.56 5.85 0.55
C ILE A 14 -4.65 6.41 1.64
N LEU A 15 -4.57 5.75 2.79
CA LEU A 15 -3.71 6.17 3.90
C LEU A 15 -2.22 6.10 3.55
N TYR A 16 -1.77 5.06 2.84
CA TYR A 16 -0.39 4.97 2.34
C TYR A 16 -0.06 6.09 1.33
N GLY A 17 -0.97 6.39 0.40
CA GLY A 17 -0.80 7.49 -0.55
C GLY A 17 -0.77 8.85 0.14
N THR A 18 -1.65 9.06 1.14
CA THR A 18 -1.71 10.30 1.93
C THR A 18 -0.45 10.50 2.75
N LEU A 19 0.11 9.44 3.36
CA LEU A 19 1.36 9.52 4.10
C LEU A 19 2.54 9.94 3.21
N GLY A 20 2.63 9.39 2.00
CA GLY A 20 3.63 9.80 1.00
C GLY A 20 3.46 11.25 0.58
N LEU A 21 2.21 11.69 0.37
CA LEU A 21 1.88 13.07 0.02
C LEU A 21 2.29 14.05 1.13
N ILE A 22 2.00 13.74 2.40
CA ILE A 22 2.45 14.53 3.56
C ILE A 22 3.98 14.59 3.60
N GLY A 23 4.67 13.46 3.35
CA GLY A 23 6.13 13.41 3.26
C GLY A 23 6.68 14.38 2.22
N PHE A 24 6.04 14.47 1.05
CA PHE A 24 6.40 15.43 0.01
C PHE A 24 6.14 16.89 0.43
N LEU A 25 4.96 17.21 0.98
CA LEU A 25 4.61 18.58 1.37
C LEU A 25 5.53 19.13 2.46
N VAL A 26 5.91 18.30 3.43
CA VAL A 26 6.81 18.68 4.52
C VAL A 26 8.28 18.56 4.08
N THR A 27 8.55 18.08 2.85
CA THR A 27 9.88 17.76 2.33
C THR A 27 10.68 16.83 3.25
N ASN A 28 9.98 16.00 4.03
CA ASN A 28 10.57 15.13 5.03
C ASN A 28 10.50 13.67 4.57
N ILE A 29 11.66 13.14 4.17
CA ILE A 29 11.80 11.80 3.60
C ILE A 29 11.52 10.68 4.62
N TRP A 30 11.55 10.97 5.92
CA TRP A 30 11.25 9.98 6.96
C TRP A 30 9.81 9.46 6.88
N PHE A 31 8.86 10.27 6.40
CA PHE A 31 7.49 9.81 6.16
C PHE A 31 7.41 8.78 5.03
N VAL A 32 8.21 8.96 3.97
CA VAL A 32 8.31 8.00 2.86
C VAL A 32 8.92 6.69 3.37
N PHE A 33 9.95 6.77 4.22
CA PHE A 33 10.56 5.60 4.86
C PHE A 33 9.59 4.86 5.79
N ALA A 34 8.85 5.60 6.63
CA ALA A 34 7.80 5.02 7.47
C ALA A 34 6.73 4.33 6.62
N GLY A 35 6.30 4.96 5.52
CA GLY A 35 5.38 4.37 4.54
C GLY A 35 5.93 3.08 3.93
N ALA A 36 7.22 3.05 3.59
CA ALA A 36 7.90 1.86 3.07
C ALA A 36 7.82 0.69 4.07
N ILE A 37 8.18 0.94 5.33
CA ILE A 37 8.12 -0.07 6.39
C ILE A 37 6.69 -0.58 6.58
N LEU A 38 5.72 0.33 6.70
CA LEU A 38 4.31 -0.05 6.93
C LEU A 38 3.72 -0.83 5.75
N MET A 39 4.14 -0.53 4.51
CA MET A 39 3.75 -1.30 3.33
C MET A 39 4.41 -2.68 3.32
N ILE A 40 5.72 -2.78 3.60
CA ILE A 40 6.43 -4.07 3.68
C ILE A 40 5.82 -4.97 4.76
N LEU A 41 5.53 -4.42 5.95
CA LEU A 41 4.86 -5.13 7.04
C LEU A 41 3.47 -5.62 6.61
N GLY A 42 2.69 -4.78 5.92
CA GLY A 42 1.41 -5.17 5.33
C GLY A 42 1.53 -6.22 4.22
N GLY A 43 2.67 -6.29 3.55
CA GLY A 43 3.04 -7.31 2.56
C GLY A 43 3.32 -8.68 3.20
N ILE A 44 4.00 -8.71 4.34
CA ILE A 44 4.31 -9.96 5.07
C ILE A 44 3.01 -10.60 5.56
N SER A 45 2.20 -9.83 6.27
CA SER A 45 0.94 -10.31 6.84
C SER A 45 -0.12 -9.21 6.82
N PRO A 46 -1.37 -9.52 6.45
CA PRO A 46 -2.45 -8.56 6.55
C PRO A 46 -2.74 -8.14 8.00
N LYS A 47 -2.37 -8.99 8.98
CA LYS A 47 -2.45 -8.67 10.42
C LYS A 47 -1.48 -7.58 10.86
N LEU A 48 -0.36 -7.44 10.15
CA LEU A 48 0.65 -6.40 10.40
C LEU A 48 0.31 -5.09 9.65
N ASN A 49 -0.74 -5.08 8.84
CA ASN A 49 -1.20 -3.87 8.17
C ASN A 49 -1.92 -2.95 9.18
N LEU A 50 -1.16 -2.02 9.72
CA LEU A 50 -1.58 -1.08 10.77
C LEU A 50 -2.78 -0.24 10.33
N PHE A 51 -2.80 0.22 9.08
CA PHE A 51 -3.90 1.01 8.54
C PHE A 51 -5.17 0.20 8.30
N TYR A 52 -5.04 -1.05 7.86
CA TYR A 52 -6.18 -1.97 7.76
C TYR A 52 -6.80 -2.24 9.14
N HIS A 53 -5.98 -2.50 10.16
CA HIS A 53 -6.46 -2.70 11.53
C HIS A 53 -7.08 -1.45 12.12
N LEU A 54 -6.48 -0.28 11.87
CA LEU A 54 -7.03 1.00 12.29
C LEU A 54 -8.43 1.20 11.70
N TYR A 55 -8.63 0.92 10.42
CA TYR A 55 -9.95 0.96 9.78
C TYR A 55 -10.95 0.02 10.46
N LEU A 56 -10.58 -1.24 10.71
CA LEU A 56 -11.47 -2.20 11.36
C LEU A 56 -11.85 -1.78 12.78
N LEU A 57 -10.90 -1.22 13.54
CA LEU A 57 -11.12 -0.75 14.90
C LEU A 57 -12.08 0.45 14.93
N VAL A 58 -11.87 1.41 14.03
CA VAL A 58 -12.75 2.58 13.86
C VAL A 58 -14.14 2.10 13.43
N ARG A 59 -14.24 1.26 12.40
CA ARG A 59 -15.53 0.74 11.91
C ARG A 59 -16.29 -0.01 12.99
N LYS A 60 -15.64 -0.87 13.77
CA LYS A 60 -16.27 -1.60 14.88
C LYS A 60 -16.96 -0.68 15.88
N ARG A 61 -16.45 0.56 16.04
CA ARG A 61 -17.03 1.57 16.93
C ARG A 61 -18.24 2.29 16.33
N PHE A 62 -18.31 2.43 15.01
CA PHE A 62 -19.34 3.22 14.32
C PHE A 62 -20.40 2.37 13.59
N THR A 63 -20.15 1.09 13.38
CA THR A 63 -21.02 0.22 12.58
C THR A 63 -21.18 -1.15 13.23
N LYS A 64 -22.42 -1.59 13.41
CA LYS A 64 -22.75 -2.94 13.92
C LYS A 64 -22.73 -4.01 12.84
N THR A 65 -22.77 -3.60 11.57
CA THR A 65 -22.77 -4.48 10.40
C THR A 65 -21.39 -5.14 10.24
N PRO A 66 -21.33 -6.48 10.18
CA PRO A 66 -20.05 -7.18 10.03
C PRO A 66 -19.41 -6.88 8.66
N PRO A 67 -18.09 -6.69 8.60
CA PRO A 67 -17.38 -6.52 7.35
C PRO A 67 -17.48 -7.78 6.48
N VAL A 68 -17.65 -7.58 5.18
CA VAL A 68 -17.68 -8.66 4.20
C VAL A 68 -16.25 -9.00 3.77
N PHE A 69 -15.83 -10.24 4.02
CA PHE A 69 -14.50 -10.73 3.71
C PHE A 69 -14.54 -11.60 2.44
N LEU A 70 -14.18 -11.02 1.29
CA LEU A 70 -14.25 -11.68 -0.01
C LEU A 70 -12.90 -11.73 -0.73
N LEU A 71 -11.95 -10.86 -0.36
CA LEU A 71 -10.75 -10.65 -1.14
C LEU A 71 -9.61 -11.59 -0.72
N ASP A 72 -8.89 -12.14 -1.70
CA ASP A 72 -7.70 -12.94 -1.47
C ASP A 72 -6.52 -12.05 -1.01
N PRO A 73 -5.78 -12.44 0.05
CA PRO A 73 -4.63 -11.71 0.54
C PRO A 73 -3.43 -11.71 -0.39
N ALA A 74 -3.20 -12.75 -1.18
CA ALA A 74 -1.99 -12.90 -2.00
C ALA A 74 -1.71 -11.70 -2.93
N PRO A 75 -2.66 -11.23 -3.77
CA PRO A 75 -2.41 -10.08 -4.64
C PRO A 75 -2.18 -8.79 -3.86
N ASN A 76 -2.85 -8.61 -2.72
CA ASN A 76 -2.67 -7.41 -1.90
C ASN A 76 -1.29 -7.38 -1.22
N LYS A 77 -0.80 -8.54 -0.77
CA LYS A 77 0.55 -8.68 -0.21
C LYS A 77 1.62 -8.29 -1.22
N PHE A 78 1.49 -8.79 -2.46
CA PHE A 78 2.41 -8.45 -3.55
C PHE A 78 2.40 -6.94 -3.84
N ALA A 79 1.23 -6.33 -3.93
CA ALA A 79 1.10 -4.90 -4.16
C ALA A 79 1.74 -4.07 -3.03
N CYS A 80 1.56 -4.48 -1.77
CA CYS A 80 2.18 -3.82 -0.62
C CYS A 80 3.71 -3.95 -0.64
N PHE A 81 4.25 -5.14 -0.96
CA PHE A 81 5.69 -5.32 -1.15
C PHE A 81 6.26 -4.43 -2.25
N LEU A 82 5.59 -4.38 -3.40
CA LEU A 82 6.04 -3.59 -4.54
C LEU A 82 6.03 -2.09 -4.23
N GLY A 83 4.94 -1.59 -3.61
CA GLY A 83 4.85 -0.19 -3.18
C GLY A 83 5.89 0.17 -2.12
N GLY A 84 6.06 -0.71 -1.12
CA GLY A 84 7.07 -0.53 -0.07
C GLY A 84 8.49 -0.53 -0.61
N PHE A 85 8.80 -1.40 -1.58
CA PHE A 85 10.09 -1.43 -2.25
C PHE A 85 10.39 -0.12 -2.98
N PHE A 86 9.43 0.43 -3.73
CA PHE A 86 9.64 1.71 -4.42
C PHE A 86 9.81 2.89 -3.48
N TYR A 87 9.08 2.95 -2.36
CA TYR A 87 9.32 3.96 -1.32
C TYR A 87 10.68 3.81 -0.65
N LEU A 88 11.13 2.58 -0.40
CA LEU A 88 12.45 2.31 0.18
C LEU A 88 13.57 2.71 -0.79
N LEU A 89 13.40 2.42 -2.09
CA LEU A 89 14.31 2.86 -3.14
C LEU A 89 14.34 4.38 -3.24
N GLY A 90 13.18 5.04 -3.16
CA GLY A 90 13.07 6.50 -3.14
C GLY A 90 13.83 7.12 -1.96
N PHE A 91 13.66 6.56 -0.74
CA PHE A 91 14.41 7.00 0.43
C PHE A 91 15.93 6.85 0.25
N PHE A 92 16.40 5.74 -0.33
CA PHE A 92 17.82 5.50 -0.57
C PHE A 92 18.39 6.47 -1.61
N LEU A 93 17.68 6.69 -2.72
CA LEU A 93 18.03 7.67 -3.75
C LEU A 93 18.12 9.10 -3.19
N TYR A 94 17.18 9.47 -2.31
CA TYR A 94 17.20 10.77 -1.65
C TYR A 94 18.46 10.93 -0.78
N SER A 95 18.83 9.87 -0.05
CA SER A 95 20.03 9.83 0.81
C SER A 95 21.34 9.93 0.00
N LEU A 96 21.33 9.46 -1.25
CA LEU A 96 22.44 9.59 -2.20
C LEU A 96 22.50 10.95 -2.90
N GLY A 97 21.59 11.87 -2.58
CA GLY A 97 21.53 13.21 -3.19
C GLY A 97 20.68 13.29 -4.47
N PHE A 98 20.11 12.17 -4.95
CA PHE A 98 19.21 12.14 -6.11
C PHE A 98 17.76 12.49 -5.72
N SER A 99 17.57 13.67 -5.14
CA SER A 99 16.28 14.11 -4.60
C SER A 99 15.15 14.12 -5.64
N THR A 100 15.41 14.61 -6.85
CA THR A 100 14.41 14.65 -7.94
C THR A 100 13.93 13.24 -8.30
N ILE A 101 14.84 12.28 -8.44
CA ILE A 101 14.50 10.89 -8.83
C ILE A 101 13.74 10.20 -7.68
N ALA A 102 14.16 10.42 -6.44
CA ALA A 102 13.46 9.92 -5.26
C ALA A 102 11.99 10.36 -5.21
N TRP A 103 11.73 11.64 -5.49
CA TRP A 103 10.38 12.16 -5.54
C TRP A 103 9.56 11.59 -6.69
N ILE A 104 10.15 11.38 -7.87
CA ILE A 104 9.47 10.72 -9.00
C ILE A 104 8.95 9.34 -8.57
N PHE A 105 9.80 8.50 -7.94
CA PHE A 105 9.37 7.20 -7.43
C PHE A 105 8.27 7.31 -6.37
N THR A 106 8.38 8.29 -5.48
CA THR A 106 7.38 8.54 -4.44
C THR A 106 6.03 8.93 -5.07
N TRP A 107 6.03 9.83 -6.06
CA TRP A 107 4.84 10.25 -6.79
C TRP A 107 4.17 9.10 -7.54
N ILE A 108 4.95 8.21 -8.16
CA ILE A 108 4.44 7.00 -8.80
C ILE A 108 3.63 6.18 -7.79
N VAL A 109 4.21 5.87 -6.62
CA VAL A 109 3.54 5.08 -5.59
C VAL A 109 2.31 5.80 -5.03
N ILE A 110 2.36 7.12 -4.84
CA ILE A 110 1.22 7.93 -4.41
C ILE A 110 0.05 7.79 -5.40
N ILE A 111 0.31 8.01 -6.69
CA ILE A 111 -0.72 7.95 -7.74
C ILE A 111 -1.30 6.54 -7.82
N LEU A 112 -0.46 5.50 -7.84
CA LEU A 112 -0.94 4.12 -7.87
C LEU A 112 -1.75 3.76 -6.62
N SER A 113 -1.35 4.25 -5.44
CA SER A 113 -2.05 4.00 -4.18
C SER A 113 -3.42 4.66 -4.16
N PHE A 114 -3.53 5.91 -4.60
CA PHE A 114 -4.82 6.59 -4.73
C PHE A 114 -5.70 5.94 -5.79
N LEU A 115 -5.16 5.64 -6.97
CA LEU A 115 -5.90 4.96 -8.03
C LEU A 115 -6.47 3.63 -7.52
N ALA A 116 -5.66 2.83 -6.82
CA ALA A 116 -6.08 1.55 -6.27
C ALA A 116 -7.03 1.67 -5.06
N GLY A 117 -7.02 2.80 -4.35
CA GLY A 117 -7.97 3.14 -3.29
C GLY A 117 -9.34 3.53 -3.84
N PHE A 118 -9.35 4.42 -4.84
CA PHE A 118 -10.58 4.94 -5.44
C PHE A 118 -11.26 3.95 -6.39
N THR A 119 -10.52 3.34 -7.31
CA THR A 119 -11.09 2.43 -8.33
C THR A 119 -11.28 1.00 -7.81
N GLY A 120 -10.59 0.63 -6.73
CA GLY A 120 -10.47 -0.76 -6.28
C GLY A 120 -9.52 -1.61 -7.14
N ILE A 121 -9.11 -1.12 -8.32
CA ILE A 121 -8.21 -1.81 -9.24
C ILE A 121 -6.76 -1.52 -8.83
N CYS A 122 -6.07 -2.56 -8.34
CA CYS A 122 -4.65 -2.47 -8.06
C CYS A 122 -3.84 -2.98 -9.24
N ILE A 123 -3.07 -2.10 -9.89
CA ILE A 123 -2.18 -2.48 -11.00
C ILE A 123 -1.18 -3.56 -10.54
N GLY A 124 -0.70 -3.49 -9.29
CA GLY A 124 0.15 -4.53 -8.71
C GLY A 124 -0.53 -5.92 -8.66
N ALA A 125 -1.82 -5.96 -8.36
CA ALA A 125 -2.59 -7.21 -8.38
C ALA A 125 -2.76 -7.76 -9.81
N LEU A 126 -2.92 -6.90 -10.81
CA LEU A 126 -2.98 -7.30 -12.21
C LEU A 126 -1.64 -7.90 -12.66
N ILE A 127 -0.52 -7.26 -12.31
CA ILE A 127 0.83 -7.77 -12.59
C ILE A 127 1.03 -9.14 -11.94
N TYR A 128 0.61 -9.34 -10.70
CA TYR A 128 0.68 -10.63 -10.02
C TYR A 128 -0.12 -11.72 -10.77
N GLY A 129 -1.32 -11.39 -11.24
CA GLY A 129 -2.13 -12.30 -12.05
C GLY A 129 -1.47 -12.67 -13.38
N VAL A 130 -0.81 -11.72 -14.04
CA VAL A 130 -0.03 -11.96 -15.26
C VAL A 130 1.20 -12.81 -14.96
N LEU A 131 1.93 -12.51 -13.88
CA LEU A 131 3.13 -13.24 -13.48
C LEU A 131 2.82 -14.71 -13.19
N LEU A 132 1.74 -14.99 -12.44
CA LEU A 132 1.28 -16.36 -12.19
C LEU A 132 0.88 -17.09 -13.48
N LYS A 133 0.25 -16.39 -14.44
CA LYS A 133 -0.08 -16.97 -15.75
C LYS A 133 1.17 -17.34 -16.55
N ILE A 134 2.23 -16.54 -16.46
CA ILE A 134 3.51 -16.83 -17.13
C ILE A 134 4.23 -17.99 -16.44
N LEU A 135 4.27 -18.02 -15.11
CA LEU A 135 4.97 -19.05 -14.33
C LEU A 135 4.30 -20.44 -14.35
N LYS A 136 3.00 -20.51 -14.62
CA LYS A 136 2.25 -21.78 -14.76
C LYS A 136 2.32 -22.38 -16.17
N LYS A 137 2.99 -21.71 -17.10
CA LYS A 137 3.21 -22.17 -18.47
C LYS A 137 4.58 -22.82 -18.59
#